data_AF-A0A0Q5GT62-F1
#
_entry.id   AF-A0A0Q5GT62-F1
#
_cell.length_a   1.000
_cell.length_b   1.000
_cell.length_c   1.000
_cell.angle_alpha   90.00
_cell.angle_beta   90.00
_cell.angle_gamma   90.00
#
_symmetry.space_group_name_H-M   'P 1'
#
loop_
_entity.id
_entity.type
_entity.pdbx_description
1 polymer ?
#
loop_
_entity_poly.entity_id
_entity_poly.type
_entity_poly.pdbx_seq_one_letter_code
_entity_poly.pdbx_strand_id
1 'polypeptide(L)' 'MTMVASETLKVEDAVNTTCPWSGQPISGDALTLYRERVVGFCNPGCRDKFEIAVRHFDTALQAELHMGAQARQADRG' A
#
# COMPACT_ATOMS: atom_id res chain seq x y z
N MET A 1 -2.56 -1.79 -28.56
CA MET A 1 -2.39 -1.25 -27.20
C MET A 1 -1.68 -2.31 -26.38
N THR A 2 -0.42 -2.07 -26.03
CA THR A 2 0.44 -3.02 -25.31
C THR A 2 -0.20 -3.38 -23.97
N MET A 3 -0.39 -4.68 -23.75
CA MET A 3 -0.85 -5.23 -22.48
C MET A 3 0.12 -4.81 -21.38
N VAL A 4 -0.40 -4.19 -20.31
CA VAL A 4 0.38 -3.97 -19.09
C VAL A 4 0.91 -5.32 -18.64
N ALA A 5 2.22 -5.47 -18.70
CA ALA A 5 2.90 -6.64 -18.20
C ALA A 5 2.48 -6.80 -16.74
N SER A 6 2.02 -7.99 -16.39
CA SER A 6 1.99 -8.46 -15.01
C SER A 6 3.44 -8.52 -14.54
N GLU A 7 4.03 -7.35 -14.26
CA GLU A 7 5.39 -7.22 -13.78
C GLU A 7 5.45 -7.90 -12.42
N THR A 8 6.10 -9.06 -12.42
CA THR A 8 6.48 -9.75 -11.21
C THR A 8 7.32 -8.75 -10.42
N LEU A 9 6.80 -8.27 -9.28
CA LEU A 9 7.52 -7.31 -8.45
C LEU A 9 8.91 -7.85 -8.14
N LYS A 10 9.92 -6.99 -8.22
CA LYS A 10 11.30 -7.38 -7.93
C LYS A 10 11.83 -6.66 -6.71
N VAL A 11 12.74 -7.34 -6.01
CA VAL A 11 13.43 -6.81 -4.83
C VAL A 11 14.26 -5.57 -5.18
N GLU A 12 14.81 -5.50 -6.40
CA GLU A 12 15.61 -4.37 -6.88
C GLU A 12 14.83 -3.06 -7.01
N ASP A 13 13.52 -3.16 -7.24
CA ASP A 13 12.63 -1.99 -7.34
C ASP A 13 12.10 -1.54 -5.96
N ALA A 14 12.35 -2.33 -4.92
CA ALA A 14 11.85 -2.06 -3.57
C ALA A 14 12.55 -0.83 -2.97
N VAL A 15 11.75 0.08 -2.42
CA VAL A 15 12.26 1.28 -1.75
C VAL A 15 12.95 0.99 -0.40
N ASN A 16 12.81 -0.24 0.11
CA ASN A 16 13.38 -0.68 1.36
C ASN A 16 14.16 -1.99 1.19
N THR A 17 15.25 -2.14 1.93
CA THR A 17 16.09 -3.36 1.92
C THR A 17 15.84 -4.27 3.12
N THR A 18 15.23 -3.72 4.18
CA THR A 18 14.91 -4.43 5.42
C THR A 18 13.42 -4.35 5.75
N CYS A 19 12.89 -5.41 6.33
CA CYS A 19 11.52 -5.51 6.81
C CYS A 19 11.31 -4.52 7.98
N PRO A 20 10.31 -3.63 7.91
CA PRO A 20 10.05 -2.64 8.96
C PRO A 20 9.57 -3.26 10.28
N TRP A 21 9.22 -4.54 10.28
CA TRP A 21 8.65 -5.22 11.45
C TRP A 21 9.70 -5.95 12.28
N SER A 22 10.66 -6.60 11.62
CA SER A 22 11.67 -7.45 12.26
C SER A 22 13.10 -6.98 12.06
N GLY A 23 13.35 -6.08 11.09
CA GLY A 23 14.70 -5.68 10.68
C GLY A 23 15.44 -6.69 9.79
N GLN A 24 14.84 -7.84 9.48
CA GLN A 24 15.41 -8.84 8.57
C GLN A 24 15.41 -8.36 7.11
N PRO A 25 16.27 -8.89 6.22
CA PRO A 25 16.23 -8.56 4.80
C PRO A 25 14.88 -8.90 4.17
N ILE A 26 14.50 -8.12 3.15
CA ILE A 26 13.29 -8.39 2.38
C ILE A 26 13.44 -9.61 1.46
N SER A 27 12.31 -10.22 1.09
CA SER A 27 12.25 -11.39 0.21
C SER A 27 11.40 -11.13 -1.02
N GLY A 28 11.77 -11.72 -2.16
CA GLY A 28 11.10 -11.52 -3.44
C GLY A 28 9.68 -12.09 -3.52
N ASP A 29 9.35 -13.06 -2.68
CA ASP A 29 7.99 -13.62 -2.53
C ASP A 29 7.08 -12.76 -1.63
N ALA A 30 7.64 -11.73 -0.99
CA ALA A 30 6.99 -10.90 0.02
C ALA A 30 7.00 -9.41 -0.36
N LEU A 31 6.74 -9.12 -1.64
CA LEU A 31 6.68 -7.76 -2.20
C LEU A 31 5.22 -7.33 -2.45
N THR A 32 4.96 -6.03 -2.35
CA THR A 32 3.66 -5.43 -2.72
C THR A 32 3.85 -4.01 -3.24
N LEU A 33 2.82 -3.45 -3.86
CA LEU A 33 2.79 -2.06 -4.30
C LEU A 33 2.11 -1.19 -3.25
N TYR A 34 2.79 -0.11 -2.86
CA TYR A 34 2.26 0.92 -1.99
C TYR A 34 2.51 2.29 -2.61
N ARG A 35 1.42 3.01 -2.93
CA ARG A 35 1.49 4.34 -3.57
C ARG A 35 2.40 4.35 -4.81
N GLU A 36 2.21 3.38 -5.71
CA GLU A 36 2.99 3.21 -6.95
C GLU A 36 4.49 2.91 -6.72
N ARG A 37 4.88 2.54 -5.50
CA ARG A 37 6.24 2.12 -5.15
C ARG A 37 6.24 0.68 -4.71
N VAL A 38 7.29 -0.06 -5.08
CA VAL A 38 7.48 -1.43 -4.57
C VAL A 38 8.01 -1.35 -3.14
N VAL A 39 7.39 -2.09 -2.24
CA VAL A 39 7.84 -2.28 -0.86
C VAL A 39 7.99 -3.77 -0.57
N GLY A 40 8.97 -4.12 0.24
CA GLY A 40 9.28 -5.52 0.56
C GLY A 40 9.20 -5.86 2.05
N PHE A 41 8.97 -7.13 2.32
CA PHE A 41 8.90 -7.70 3.67
C PHE A 41 9.74 -8.97 3.77
N CYS A 42 10.05 -9.42 5.00
CA CYS A 42 10.86 -10.63 5.19
C CYS A 42 10.08 -11.93 4.91
N ASN A 43 8.74 -11.88 4.89
CA ASN A 43 7.87 -13.01 4.56
C ASN A 43 6.48 -12.52 4.14
N PRO A 44 5.68 -13.37 3.45
CA PRO A 44 4.32 -13.01 3.03
C PRO A 44 3.40 -12.61 4.19
N GLY A 45 3.55 -13.22 5.37
CA GLY A 45 2.73 -12.87 6.53
C GLY A 45 2.91 -11.43 7.04
N CYS A 46 4.11 -10.86 6.91
CA CYS A 46 4.36 -9.45 7.21
C CYS A 46 3.76 -8.53 6.13
N ARG A 47 3.87 -8.93 4.86
CA ARG A 47 3.24 -8.22 3.73
C ARG A 47 1.72 -8.14 3.92
N ASP A 48 1.07 -9.28 4.16
CA ASP A 48 -0.39 -9.36 4.22
C ASP A 48 -0.96 -8.50 5.36
N LYS A 49 -0.30 -8.50 6.51
CA LYS A 49 -0.71 -7.65 7.63
C LYS A 49 -0.51 -6.16 7.33
N PHE A 50 0.53 -5.79 6.58
CA PHE A 50 0.69 -4.42 6.10
C PHE A 50 -0.44 -4.04 5.13
N GLU A 51 -0.80 -4.90 4.17
CA GLU A 51 -1.89 -4.64 3.23
C GLU A 51 -3.23 -4.44 3.96
N ILE A 52 -3.51 -5.27 4.97
CA ILE A 52 -4.71 -5.11 5.81
C ILE A 52 -4.69 -3.75 6.53
N ALA A 53 -3.56 -3.39 7.15
CA ALA A 53 -3.43 -2.14 7.88
C ALA A 53 -3.64 -0.93 6.95
N VAL A 54 -2.98 -0.91 5.79
CA VAL A 54 -3.15 0.15 4.79
C VAL A 54 -4.60 0.26 4.34
N ARG A 55 -5.26 -0.85 4.01
CA ARG A 55 -6.68 -0.84 3.61
C ARG A 55 -7.58 -0.28 4.70
N HIS A 56 -7.33 -0.61 5.97
CA HIS A 56 -8.08 -0.05 7.10
C HIS A 56 -7.92 1.48 7.18
N PHE A 57 -6.70 1.97 7.08
CA PHE A 57 -6.43 3.41 7.13
C PHE A 57 -6.99 4.15 5.93
N ASP A 58 -6.80 3.62 4.72
CA ASP A 58 -7.34 4.23 3.49
C ASP A 58 -8.86 4.31 3.55
N THR A 59 -9.53 3.25 4.02
CA THR A 59 -10.99 3.26 4.20
C THR A 59 -11.44 4.34 5.18
N ALA A 60 -10.74 4.48 6.30
CA ALA A 60 -11.06 5.50 7.31
C ALA A 60 -10.86 6.93 6.78
N LEU A 61 -9.74 7.17 6.08
CA LEU A 61 -9.43 8.48 5.49
C LEU A 61 -10.41 8.85 4.37
N GLN A 62 -10.81 7.90 3.52
CA GLN A 62 -11.82 8.14 2.50
C GLN A 62 -13.17 8.52 3.11
N ALA A 63 -13.57 7.85 4.21
CA ALA A 63 -14.79 8.20 4.93
C ALA A 63 -14.74 9.62 5.50
N GLU A 64 -13.62 10.03 6.09
CA GLU A 64 -13.42 11.39 6.59
C GLU A 64 -13.52 12.44 5.48
N LEU A 65 -12.84 12.21 4.35
CA LEU A 65 -12.86 13.10 3.19
C LEU A 65 -14.28 13.24 2.62
N HIS A 66 -15.04 12.15 2.51
CA HIS A 66 -16.42 12.18 2.02
C HIS A 66 -17.35 12.93 2.98
N MET A 67 -17.24 12.72 4.30
CA MET A 67 -18.02 13.48 5.29
C MET A 67 -17.69 14.98 5.25
N GLY A 68 -16.41 15.33 5.14
CA GLY A 68 -15.97 16.73 5.05
C GLY A 68 -16.40 17.42 3.74
N ALA A 69 -16.47 16.68 2.63
CA ALA A 69 -16.95 17.21 1.34
C ALA A 69 -18.48 17.46 1.35
N GLN A 70 -19.25 16.57 1.98
CA GLN A 70 -20.71 16.70 2.10
C GLN A 70 -21.10 17.92 2.94
N ALA A 71 -20.40 18.18 4.04
CA ALA A 71 -20.65 19.34 4.89
C ALA A 71 -20.45 20.67 4.14
N ARG A 72 -19.47 20.76 3.23
CA ARG A 72 -19.18 21.96 2.43
C ARG A 72 -20.19 22.19 1.30
N GLN A 73 -20.80 21.13 0.78
CA GLN A 73 -21.82 21.23 -0.27
C GLN A 73 -23.14 21.77 0.28
N ALA A 74 -23.49 21.45 1.53
CA ALA A 74 -24.74 21.85 2.18
C ALA A 74 -24.81 23.35 2.54
N ASP A 75 -23.67 24.03 2.65
CA ASP A 75 -23.56 25.46 2.99
C ASP A 75 -23.66 26.39 1.76
N ARG A 76 -23.71 25.83 0.54
CA ARG A 76 -23.89 26.58 -0.71
C ARG A 76 -25.35 26.52 -1.18
N GLY A 77 -26.30 26.81 -0.30
CA GLY A 77 -27.74 26.78 -0.55
C GLY A 77 -28.46 27.98 0.05
#